data_AF-A0A0K0DJZ6-F1
#
_entry.id   AF-A0A0K0DJZ6-F1
#
_cell.length_a   1.000
_cell.length_b   1.000
_cell.length_c   1.000
_cell.angle_alpha   90.00
_cell.angle_beta   90.00
_cell.angle_gamma   90.00
#
_symmetry.space_group_name_H-M   'P 1'
#
loop_
_entity.id
_entity.type
_entity.pdbx_description
1 polymer ?
#
loop_
_entity_poly.entity_id
_entity_poly.type
_entity_poly.pdbx_seq_one_letter_code
_entity_poly.pdbx_strand_id
1 'polypeptide(L)'
;MHVALRLVTVHAFTANGLKPGTLQQYRRMIVQSFGTEALNKLLKLQKMGVIRERGGSGKLATDYASPMFPHMKKQYNLLPENVSETNTQDAAYAYSGYAPLIVRILEEGDRLRWTGWNKTFEGPVKGDDRTAVFVVGGATRAELAAINLMPNVCLVATSSVITANRLLDSIK
;
A
#
# COMPACT_ATOMS: atom_id res chain seq x y z
N MET A 1 -2.49 8.71 -19.17
CA MET A 1 -1.49 7.69 -18.77
C MET A 1 -1.61 7.29 -17.30
N HIS A 2 -1.40 8.17 -16.32
CA HIS A 2 -1.30 7.82 -14.89
C HIS A 2 -2.50 7.05 -14.34
N VAL A 3 -3.72 7.49 -14.64
CA VAL A 3 -4.95 6.84 -14.16
C VAL A 3 -5.03 5.39 -14.66
N ALA A 4 -4.71 5.15 -15.94
CA ALA A 4 -4.73 3.81 -16.52
C ALA A 4 -3.73 2.87 -15.82
N LEU A 5 -2.49 3.34 -15.59
CA LEU A 5 -1.47 2.56 -14.87
C LEU A 5 -1.90 2.29 -13.43
N ARG A 6 -2.47 3.29 -12.73
CA ARG A 6 -2.99 3.12 -11.36
C ARG A 6 -4.11 2.08 -11.30
N LEU A 7 -5.04 2.08 -12.25
CA LEU A 7 -6.13 1.10 -12.29
C LEU A 7 -5.62 -0.32 -12.56
N VAL A 8 -4.66 -0.48 -13.48
CA VAL A 8 -4.01 -1.78 -13.74
C VAL A 8 -3.28 -2.26 -12.49
N THR A 9 -2.55 -1.38 -11.81
CA THR A 9 -1.88 -1.67 -10.54
C THR A 9 -2.87 -2.11 -9.46
N VAL A 10 -3.95 -1.37 -9.25
CA VAL A 10 -4.97 -1.72 -8.24
C VAL A 10 -5.60 -3.07 -8.56
N HIS A 11 -5.96 -3.33 -9.81
CA HIS A 11 -6.49 -4.64 -10.23
C HIS A 11 -5.47 -5.77 -9.97
N ALA A 12 -4.20 -5.58 -10.35
CA ALA A 12 -3.17 -6.57 -10.11
C ALA A 12 -2.98 -6.84 -8.62
N PHE A 13 -2.98 -5.80 -7.79
CA PHE A 13 -2.77 -5.90 -6.36
C PHE A 13 -3.94 -6.59 -5.65
N THR A 14 -5.18 -6.18 -5.94
CA THR A 14 -6.36 -6.75 -5.27
C THR A 14 -6.66 -8.19 -5.70
N ALA A 15 -6.19 -8.60 -6.88
CA ALA A 15 -6.42 -9.92 -7.44
C ALA A 15 -5.25 -10.91 -7.25
N ASN A 16 -4.27 -10.60 -6.39
CA ASN A 16 -3.04 -11.40 -6.18
C ASN A 16 -2.32 -11.73 -7.51
N GLY A 17 -2.15 -10.71 -8.35
CA GLY A 17 -1.59 -10.83 -9.69
C GLY A 17 -2.65 -11.09 -10.76
N LEU A 18 -2.27 -10.76 -12.00
CA LEU A 18 -3.10 -10.86 -13.18
C LEU A 18 -2.80 -12.14 -13.97
N LYS A 19 -3.83 -12.71 -14.60
CA LYS A 19 -3.62 -13.82 -15.55
C LYS A 19 -2.71 -13.35 -16.70
N PRO A 20 -1.88 -14.25 -17.27
CA PRO A 20 -0.95 -13.89 -18.36
C PRO A 20 -1.65 -13.18 -19.54
N GLY A 21 -2.81 -13.70 -19.96
CA GLY A 21 -3.61 -13.11 -21.04
C GLY A 21 -4.13 -11.70 -20.72
N THR A 22 -4.62 -11.48 -19.49
CA THR A 22 -5.09 -10.17 -19.03
C THR A 22 -3.95 -9.15 -19.01
N LEU A 23 -2.78 -9.55 -18.51
CA LEU A 23 -1.61 -8.70 -18.47
C LEU A 23 -1.11 -8.33 -19.87
N GLN A 24 -1.10 -9.31 -20.79
CA GLN A 24 -0.75 -9.06 -22.19
C GLN A 24 -1.73 -8.10 -22.87
N GLN A 25 -3.02 -8.22 -22.57
CA GLN A 25 -4.04 -7.29 -23.07
C GLN A 25 -3.80 -5.87 -22.55
N TYR A 26 -3.51 -5.70 -21.26
CA TYR A 26 -3.16 -4.39 -20.71
C TYR A 26 -1.92 -3.79 -21.36
N ARG A 27 -0.86 -4.58 -21.59
CA ARG A 27 0.34 -4.11 -22.30
C ARG A 27 0.00 -3.59 -23.69
N ARG A 28 -0.81 -4.33 -24.47
CA ARG A 28 -1.25 -3.91 -25.81
C ARG A 28 -2.03 -2.59 -25.75
N MET A 29 -3.04 -2.50 -24.89
CA MET A 29 -3.86 -1.29 -24.77
C MET A 29 -3.04 -0.08 -24.29
N ILE A 30 -2.12 -0.27 -23.34
CA ILE A 30 -1.27 0.83 -22.84
C ILE A 30 -0.35 1.35 -23.95
N VAL A 31 0.28 0.47 -24.74
CA VAL A 31 1.14 0.89 -25.86
C VAL A 31 0.34 1.61 -26.93
N GLN A 32 -0.82 1.07 -27.30
CA GLN A 32 -1.66 1.65 -28.36
C GLN A 32 -2.19 3.03 -27.97
N SER A 33 -2.57 3.24 -26.70
CA SER A 33 -3.18 4.49 -26.25
C SER A 33 -2.18 5.53 -25.74
N PHE A 34 -1.03 5.11 -25.19
CA PHE A 34 -0.09 6.01 -24.49
C PHE A 34 1.38 5.85 -24.92
N GLY A 35 1.68 4.98 -25.89
CA GLY A 35 3.01 4.79 -26.43
C GLY A 35 3.94 3.92 -25.59
N THR A 36 5.19 3.81 -26.04
CA THR A 36 6.22 2.93 -25.47
C THR A 36 6.72 3.39 -24.09
N GLU A 37 6.67 4.69 -23.80
CA GLU A 37 7.03 5.23 -22.48
C GLU A 37 6.11 4.66 -21.39
N ALA A 38 4.80 4.66 -21.62
CA ALA A 38 3.82 4.11 -20.69
C ALA A 38 4.01 2.61 -20.48
N LEU A 39 4.38 1.87 -21.54
CA LEU A 39 4.75 0.46 -21.42
C LEU A 39 6.00 0.29 -20.55
N ASN A 40 7.03 1.09 -20.74
CA ASN A 40 8.25 1.02 -19.92
C ASN A 40 7.94 1.22 -18.44
N LYS A 41 7.06 2.17 -18.10
CA LYS A 41 6.59 2.36 -16.72
C LYS A 41 5.84 1.14 -16.19
N LEU A 42 4.96 0.53 -16.98
CA LEU A 42 4.27 -0.72 -16.62
C LEU A 42 5.27 -1.86 -16.35
N LEU A 43 6.28 -2.04 -17.21
CA LEU A 43 7.30 -3.07 -17.03
C LEU A 43 8.16 -2.83 -15.78
N LYS A 44 8.46 -1.56 -15.45
CA LYS A 44 9.15 -1.20 -14.20
C LYS A 44 8.29 -1.50 -12.96
N LEU A 45 6.99 -1.19 -13.00
CA LEU A 45 6.04 -1.61 -11.96
C LEU A 45 5.98 -3.12 -11.79
N GLN A 46 6.17 -3.90 -12.86
CA GLN A 46 6.31 -5.34 -12.77
C GLN A 46 7.59 -5.75 -12.05
N LYS A 47 8.73 -5.17 -12.40
CA LYS A 47 10.01 -5.43 -11.71
C LYS A 47 9.98 -5.04 -10.23
N MET A 48 9.22 -4.01 -9.87
CA MET A 48 8.99 -3.58 -8.49
C MET A 48 8.05 -4.52 -7.70
N GLY A 49 7.47 -5.55 -8.33
CA GLY A 49 6.55 -6.47 -7.65
C GLY A 49 5.15 -5.92 -7.39
N VAL A 50 4.85 -4.71 -7.89
CA VAL A 50 3.54 -4.05 -7.75
C VAL A 50 2.53 -4.67 -8.72
N ILE A 51 2.96 -5.01 -9.93
CA ILE A 51 2.15 -5.74 -10.92
C ILE A 51 2.78 -7.12 -11.12
N ARG A 52 2.05 -8.18 -10.81
CA ARG A 52 2.54 -9.55 -10.95
C ARG A 52 1.70 -10.36 -11.91
N GLU A 53 2.35 -11.34 -12.52
CA GLU A 53 1.66 -12.44 -13.18
C GLU A 53 1.21 -13.45 -12.12
N ARG A 54 -0.06 -13.84 -12.16
CA ARG A 54 -0.64 -14.78 -11.20
C ARG A 54 0.02 -16.14 -11.34
N GLY A 55 0.41 -16.73 -10.21
CA GLY A 55 1.08 -18.03 -10.17
C GLY A 55 2.62 -17.95 -10.15
N GLY A 56 3.22 -16.76 -10.15
CA GLY A 56 4.65 -16.57 -9.88
C GLY A 56 5.60 -17.04 -11.00
N SER A 57 5.09 -17.59 -12.09
CA SER A 57 5.84 -18.15 -13.22
C SER A 57 6.11 -17.16 -14.37
N GLY A 58 5.85 -15.88 -14.15
CA GLY A 58 6.03 -14.85 -15.18
C GLY A 58 7.51 -14.58 -15.49
N LYS A 59 7.81 -14.20 -16.74
CA LYS A 59 9.17 -13.85 -17.22
C LYS A 59 9.81 -12.66 -16.49
N LEU A 60 9.02 -11.89 -15.74
CA LEU A 60 9.44 -10.76 -14.92
C LEU A 60 9.20 -11.11 -13.44
N ALA A 61 9.89 -12.15 -12.98
CA ALA A 61 9.86 -12.56 -11.58
C ALA A 61 10.48 -11.48 -10.68
N THR A 62 10.03 -11.42 -9.43
CA THR A 62 10.47 -10.42 -8.44
C THR A 62 10.70 -11.12 -7.12
N ASP A 63 11.79 -10.80 -6.43
CA ASP A 63 12.17 -11.46 -5.17
C ASP A 63 11.29 -11.03 -3.99
N TYR A 64 10.51 -9.96 -4.14
CA TYR A 64 9.57 -9.52 -3.12
C TYR A 64 8.43 -10.53 -2.93
N ALA A 65 7.94 -10.69 -1.71
CA ALA A 65 6.77 -11.53 -1.42
C ALA A 65 5.52 -11.04 -2.16
N SER A 66 4.65 -11.97 -2.58
CA SER A 66 3.39 -11.59 -3.22
C SER A 66 2.49 -10.86 -2.23
N PRO A 67 1.89 -9.71 -2.61
CA PRO A 67 0.84 -9.12 -1.80
C PRO A 67 -0.33 -10.10 -1.76
N MET A 68 -0.73 -10.52 -0.56
CA MET A 68 -1.87 -11.39 -0.28
C MET A 68 -3.11 -10.56 0.07
N PHE A 69 -3.54 -9.68 -0.85
CA PHE A 69 -4.57 -8.68 -0.54
C PHE A 69 -5.91 -9.30 -0.06
N PRO A 70 -6.47 -10.36 -0.65
CA PRO A 70 -7.70 -10.99 -0.15
C PRO A 70 -7.58 -11.52 1.28
N HIS A 71 -6.40 -12.01 1.67
CA HIS A 71 -6.15 -12.46 3.04
C HIS A 71 -6.07 -11.25 3.98
N MET A 72 -5.24 -10.26 3.64
CA MET A 72 -5.09 -9.02 4.43
C MET A 72 -6.41 -8.24 4.54
N LYS A 73 -7.22 -8.21 3.49
CA LYS A 73 -8.56 -7.61 3.48
C LYS A 73 -9.41 -8.16 4.62
N LYS A 74 -9.43 -9.48 4.80
CA LYS A 74 -10.19 -10.16 5.85
C LYS A 74 -9.55 -9.98 7.21
N GLN A 75 -8.24 -10.23 7.31
CA GLN A 75 -7.49 -10.17 8.57
C GLN A 75 -7.56 -8.79 9.23
N TYR A 76 -7.41 -7.72 8.45
CA TYR A 76 -7.35 -6.35 8.93
C TYR A 76 -8.64 -5.56 8.72
N ASN A 77 -9.72 -6.21 8.26
CA ASN A 77 -10.98 -5.55 7.91
C ASN A 77 -10.78 -4.26 7.09
N LEU A 78 -10.14 -4.40 5.92
CA LEU A 78 -9.75 -3.24 5.08
C LEU A 78 -10.95 -2.57 4.38
N LEU A 79 -12.09 -3.25 4.31
CA LEU A 79 -13.32 -2.78 3.68
C LEU A 79 -14.51 -3.03 4.62
N PRO A 80 -14.63 -2.27 5.72
CA PRO A 80 -15.77 -2.36 6.62
C PRO A 80 -17.08 -1.99 5.92
N GLU A 81 -18.18 -2.65 6.30
CA GLU A 81 -19.49 -2.49 5.63
C GLU A 81 -20.15 -1.13 5.93
N ASN A 82 -19.98 -0.62 7.16
CA ASN A 82 -20.62 0.61 7.62
C ASN A 82 -19.56 1.64 7.98
N VAL A 83 -19.33 2.61 7.09
CA VAL A 83 -18.40 3.72 7.30
C VAL A 83 -19.15 5.03 7.19
N SER A 84 -18.94 5.90 8.16
CA SER A 84 -19.38 7.29 8.10
C SER A 84 -18.21 8.18 7.71
N GLU A 85 -18.40 9.02 6.70
CA GLU A 85 -17.40 10.00 6.26
C GLU A 85 -17.19 11.13 7.28
N THR A 86 -18.12 11.32 8.21
CA THR A 86 -18.02 12.33 9.27
C THR A 86 -17.41 11.80 10.56
N ASN A 87 -17.40 10.47 10.74
CA ASN A 87 -16.83 9.85 11.93
C ASN A 87 -15.36 9.48 11.66
N THR A 88 -14.44 10.25 12.20
CA THR A 88 -12.99 10.04 12.01
C THR A 88 -12.40 8.94 12.91
N GLN A 89 -13.23 8.21 13.68
CA GLN A 89 -12.78 7.14 14.57
C GLN A 89 -12.29 5.89 13.81
N ASP A 90 -12.78 5.65 12.59
CA ASP A 90 -12.28 4.56 11.73
C ASP A 90 -11.51 5.15 10.55
N ALA A 91 -10.26 4.75 10.38
CA ALA A 91 -9.38 5.15 9.28
C ALA A 91 -9.98 4.97 7.87
N ALA A 92 -11.01 4.12 7.71
CA ALA A 92 -11.77 3.98 6.47
C ALA A 92 -12.47 5.26 6.02
N TYR A 93 -12.69 6.25 6.91
CA TYR A 93 -13.28 7.55 6.56
C TYR A 93 -12.52 8.26 5.44
N ALA A 94 -11.19 8.13 5.43
CA ALA A 94 -10.32 8.89 4.54
C ALA A 94 -10.39 8.45 3.07
N TYR A 95 -10.96 7.26 2.80
CA TYR A 95 -11.13 6.71 1.46
C TYR A 95 -12.56 6.19 1.23
N SER A 96 -13.55 6.74 1.95
CA SER A 96 -14.98 6.40 1.80
C SER A 96 -15.24 4.88 1.83
N GLY A 97 -14.64 4.18 2.78
CA GLY A 97 -14.86 2.73 2.94
C GLY A 97 -13.62 1.86 2.87
N TYR A 98 -12.46 2.38 2.47
CA TYR A 98 -11.19 1.65 2.53
C TYR A 98 -10.29 2.14 3.65
N ALA A 99 -9.94 1.26 4.59
CA ALA A 99 -8.92 1.53 5.59
C ALA A 99 -7.53 1.18 5.04
N PRO A 100 -6.55 2.10 5.03
CA PRO A 100 -5.19 1.80 4.60
C PRO A 100 -4.57 0.69 5.44
N LEU A 101 -3.96 -0.29 4.76
CA LEU A 101 -3.34 -1.43 5.42
C LEU A 101 -2.30 -1.02 6.46
N ILE A 102 -1.45 -0.02 6.16
CA ILE A 102 -0.44 0.47 7.09
C ILE A 102 -1.08 1.02 8.38
N VAL A 103 -2.23 1.70 8.27
CA VAL A 103 -2.93 2.23 9.44
C VAL A 103 -3.48 1.09 10.30
N ARG A 104 -4.13 0.08 9.69
CA ARG A 104 -4.64 -1.09 10.42
C ARG A 104 -3.55 -1.88 11.13
N ILE A 105 -2.40 -2.01 10.49
CA ILE A 105 -1.22 -2.65 11.07
C ILE A 105 -0.74 -1.87 12.30
N LEU A 106 -0.67 -0.53 12.20
CA LEU A 106 -0.27 0.33 13.30
C LEU A 106 -1.29 0.30 14.45
N GLU A 107 -2.60 0.31 14.15
CA GLU A 107 -3.68 0.15 15.13
C GLU A 107 -3.54 -1.16 15.93
N GLU A 108 -3.25 -2.27 15.24
CA GLU A 108 -2.98 -3.55 15.89
C GLU A 108 -1.71 -3.52 16.74
N GLY A 109 -0.63 -2.96 16.20
CA GLY A 109 0.64 -2.79 16.93
C GLY A 109 0.47 -1.97 18.21
N ASP A 110 -0.26 -0.85 18.14
CA ASP A 110 -0.54 0.01 19.29
C ASP A 110 -1.40 -0.70 20.35
N ARG A 111 -2.45 -1.41 19.91
CA ARG A 111 -3.32 -2.23 20.78
C ARG A 111 -2.52 -3.30 21.54
N LEU A 112 -1.55 -3.91 20.87
CA LEU A 112 -0.69 -4.95 21.44
C LEU A 112 0.56 -4.38 22.14
N ARG A 113 0.72 -3.05 22.22
CA ARG A 113 1.95 -2.41 22.74
C ARG A 113 3.22 -2.95 22.09
N TRP A 114 3.14 -3.24 20.79
CA TRP A 114 4.24 -3.77 19.98
C TRP A 114 4.84 -5.09 20.50
N THR A 115 4.09 -5.84 21.32
CA THR A 115 4.53 -7.17 21.75
C THR A 115 4.51 -8.16 20.59
N GLY A 116 5.55 -8.98 20.48
CA GLY A 116 5.73 -9.94 19.37
C GLY A 116 6.22 -9.32 18.05
N TRP A 117 6.40 -8.00 17.98
CA TRP A 117 6.98 -7.32 16.83
C TRP A 117 8.51 -7.40 16.85
N ASN A 118 9.12 -7.38 15.67
CA ASN A 118 10.58 -7.36 15.53
C ASN A 118 11.16 -6.10 16.19
N LYS A 119 12.14 -6.29 17.08
CA LYS A 119 12.84 -5.20 17.76
C LYS A 119 14.28 -5.15 17.27
N THR A 120 14.79 -3.93 17.03
CA THR A 120 16.19 -3.72 16.63
C THR A 120 17.14 -3.73 17.83
N PHE A 121 16.62 -3.50 19.02
CA PHE A 121 17.37 -3.52 20.26
C PHE A 121 16.66 -4.41 21.28
N GLU A 122 17.44 -5.12 22.09
CA GLU A 122 16.92 -5.90 23.20
C GLU A 122 17.05 -5.09 24.50
N GLY A 123 15.94 -4.93 25.20
CA GLY A 123 15.87 -4.18 26.45
C GLY A 123 14.66 -3.24 26.53
N PRO A 124 14.29 -2.81 27.75
CA PRO A 124 13.23 -1.83 27.94
C PRO A 124 13.68 -0.47 27.40
N VAL A 125 12.87 0.15 26.53
CA VAL A 125 13.04 1.56 26.20
C VAL A 125 12.63 2.35 27.44
N LYS A 126 13.57 3.10 28.03
CA LYS A 126 13.22 4.07 29.07
C LYS A 126 12.50 5.24 28.39
N GLY A 127 11.24 5.46 28.72
CA GLY A 127 10.46 6.54 28.13
C GLY A 127 8.97 6.45 28.43
N ASP A 128 8.25 7.44 27.93
CA ASP A 128 6.79 7.50 27.90
C ASP A 128 6.22 6.39 26.98
N ASP A 129 5.03 5.89 27.26
CA ASP A 129 4.35 4.80 26.50
C ASP A 129 3.85 5.26 25.11
N ARG A 130 4.33 6.40 24.63
CA ARG A 130 3.95 6.99 23.34
C ARG A 130 4.81 6.47 22.21
N THR A 131 4.18 6.27 21.06
CA THR A 131 4.78 5.72 19.84
C THR A 131 5.15 6.85 18.86
N ALA A 132 6.37 6.81 18.33
CA ALA A 132 6.76 7.56 17.15
C ALA A 132 6.79 6.65 15.93
N VAL A 133 6.13 7.04 14.85
CA VAL A 133 6.03 6.27 13.60
C VAL A 133 6.89 6.93 12.52
N PHE A 134 7.80 6.18 11.90
CA PHE A 134 8.55 6.63 10.73
C PHE A 134 8.27 5.73 9.52
N VAL A 135 7.59 6.27 8.49
CA VAL A 135 7.26 5.53 7.25
C VAL A 135 8.37 5.71 6.21
N VAL A 136 9.10 4.64 5.93
CA VAL A 136 10.13 4.59 4.88
C VAL A 136 9.49 4.35 3.51
N GLY A 137 9.93 5.09 2.48
CA GLY A 137 9.42 4.99 1.11
C GLY A 137 8.28 5.96 0.78
N GLY A 138 7.74 6.62 1.80
CA GLY A 138 6.75 7.68 1.69
C GLY A 138 5.37 7.29 2.17
N ALA A 139 4.62 8.27 2.67
CA ALA A 139 3.22 8.12 3.09
C ALA A 139 2.33 9.15 2.41
N THR A 140 1.08 8.79 2.16
CA THR A 140 0.07 9.71 1.65
C THR A 140 -0.48 10.59 2.77
N ARG A 141 -1.07 11.74 2.41
CA ARG A 141 -1.68 12.65 3.40
C ARG A 141 -2.83 11.98 4.18
N ALA A 142 -3.59 11.12 3.52
CA ALA A 142 -4.69 10.39 4.15
C ALA A 142 -4.19 9.35 5.16
N GLU A 143 -3.12 8.61 4.85
CA GLU A 143 -2.46 7.73 5.81
C GLU A 143 -1.89 8.52 6.99
N LEU A 144 -1.19 9.63 6.74
CA LEU A 144 -0.65 10.48 7.80
C LEU A 144 -1.76 11.07 8.69
N ALA A 145 -2.89 11.49 8.10
CA ALA A 145 -4.04 11.99 8.85
C ALA A 145 -4.63 10.90 9.75
N ALA A 146 -4.78 9.68 9.25
CA ALA A 146 -5.30 8.57 10.04
C ALA A 146 -4.34 8.15 11.16
N ILE A 147 -3.03 8.10 10.90
CA ILE A 147 -2.00 7.78 11.91
C ILE A 147 -1.99 8.85 13.02
N ASN A 148 -2.14 10.13 12.67
CA ASN A 148 -2.18 11.23 13.64
C ASN A 148 -3.40 11.18 14.58
N LEU A 149 -4.45 10.46 14.22
CA LEU A 149 -5.64 10.29 15.07
C LEU A 149 -5.49 9.13 16.07
N MET A 150 -4.42 8.34 15.97
CA MET A 150 -4.17 7.26 16.91
C MET A 150 -3.77 7.80 18.29
N PRO A 151 -4.38 7.30 19.39
CA PRO A 151 -4.29 7.93 20.70
C PRO A 151 -2.88 7.93 21.30
N ASN A 152 -2.08 6.89 21.05
CA ASN A 152 -0.74 6.78 21.62
C ASN A 152 0.37 7.20 20.65
N VAL A 153 0.04 7.65 19.43
CA VAL A 153 1.04 8.11 18.46
C VAL A 153 1.34 9.59 18.71
N CYS A 154 2.58 9.92 19.09
CA CYS A 154 3.00 11.29 19.40
C CYS A 154 3.69 12.00 18.23
N LEU A 155 4.24 11.24 17.28
CA LEU A 155 4.94 11.75 16.13
C LEU A 155 4.75 10.80 14.96
N VAL A 156 4.38 11.35 13.81
CA VAL A 156 4.45 10.65 12.53
C VAL A 156 5.41 11.39 11.61
N ALA A 157 6.38 10.66 11.07
CA ALA A 157 7.34 11.14 10.11
C ALA A 157 7.40 10.19 8.92
N THR A 158 7.84 10.69 7.78
CA THR A 158 8.02 9.88 6.58
C THR A 158 9.15 10.42 5.74
N SER A 159 9.82 9.55 4.97
CA SER A 159 10.86 9.98 4.04
C SER A 159 10.34 10.91 2.93
N SER A 160 9.05 10.84 2.60
CA SER A 160 8.43 11.74 1.61
C SER A 160 6.90 11.71 1.72
N VAL A 161 6.25 12.86 1.49
CA VAL A 161 4.79 12.89 1.30
C VAL A 161 4.46 12.58 -0.16
N ILE A 162 3.89 11.40 -0.41
CA ILE A 162 3.70 10.85 -1.75
C ILE A 162 2.24 10.85 -2.21
N THR A 163 2.07 10.75 -3.52
CA THR A 163 0.80 10.42 -4.18
C THR A 163 1.07 9.36 -5.23
N ALA A 164 0.03 8.68 -5.69
CA ALA A 164 0.18 7.70 -6.77
C ALA A 164 0.77 8.30 -8.05
N ASN A 165 0.47 9.57 -8.36
CA ASN A 165 1.06 10.24 -9.51
C ASN A 165 2.56 10.50 -9.29
N ARG A 166 2.96 11.03 -8.12
CA ARG A 166 4.38 11.24 -7.77
C ARG A 166 5.18 9.93 -7.82
N LEU A 167 4.59 8.83 -7.35
CA LEU A 167 5.20 7.50 -7.45
C LEU A 167 5.43 7.13 -8.92
N LEU A 168 4.43 7.27 -9.79
CA LEU A 168 4.57 6.97 -11.21
C LEU A 168 5.53 7.91 -11.96
N ASP A 169 5.67 9.15 -11.50
CA ASP A 169 6.60 10.12 -12.07
C ASP A 169 8.05 9.85 -11.65
N SER A 170 8.27 9.31 -10.44
CA SER A 170 9.60 8.88 -9.99
C SER A 170 10.15 7.67 -10.74
N ILE A 171 9.27 6.90 -11.40
CA ILE A 171 9.66 5.78 -12.27
C ILE A 171 10.13 6.38 -13.62
N LYS A 172 11.41 6.72 -13.68
CA LYS A 172 12.12 7.09 -14.91
C LYS A 172 12.45 5.85 -15.70
#